data_AF-A0A1J4JQF6-F1
#
_entry.id   AF-A0A1J4JQF6-F1
#
_cell.length_a   1.000
_cell.length_b   1.000
_cell.length_c   1.000
_cell.angle_alpha   90.00
_cell.angle_beta   90.00
_cell.angle_gamma   90.00
#
_symmetry.space_group_name_H-M   'P 1'
#
loop_
_entity.id
_entity.type
_entity.pdbx_description
1 polymer ?
#
loop_
_entity_poly.entity_id
_entity_poly.type
_entity_poly.pdbx_seq_one_letter_code
_entity_poly.pdbx_strand_id
1 'polypeptide(L)'
;MNFSSFHDIEPNFTEINMSGQPVLSFDGIQKFQNLQKLNISNTLVTTFKHATTLPNLTEIDFRNTPLSKYPFVREMCLFAFGFSIRLINGKEVTDEERNLSNYKYRPEAEATVRNGEYIRLNYSGRFTKCFGKCSYETSKYIEKRETKATEGETSNNSTNQLLENIAKTTSQVHQIRMENRNQNKCFILPTLAKYDEFSVDSLKDELNQIKPPIEYQRDQIRLEAQQKKDAVTIDSLHSILNDLNTKLNKNEFSLLTANETNSRLQEELKKLMPNNQIVDDYLEKLNELRDEKTTTGQLETEFESLTSLHSQISQNAKKAATAPQQLDLSLESDLNKILQAAEALKNEKLDAEAKLNALRNRIESQKDEIMKLRREEENKRKQKEELLESIKKKQKEKDEALKIQKELQNQASIQKKVLAAEFVKMSEKVQQEAETGSDLVIEEMTKIPSVE
;
A
#
# COMPACT_ATOMS: atom_id res chain seq x y z
N MET A 1 17.81 23.46 7.17
CA MET A 1 17.79 24.09 5.84
C MET A 1 16.83 23.30 4.98
N ASN A 2 15.90 23.97 4.30
CA ASN A 2 14.99 23.31 3.36
C ASN A 2 15.71 23.20 2.02
N PHE A 3 16.16 21.99 1.68
CA PHE A 3 16.76 21.73 0.39
C PHE A 3 15.69 21.13 -0.53
N SER A 4 15.31 21.88 -1.56
CA SER A 4 14.38 21.40 -2.59
C SER A 4 15.07 20.63 -3.70
N SER A 5 16.38 20.87 -3.89
CA SER A 5 17.16 20.30 -4.99
C SER A 5 18.56 19.93 -4.56
N PHE A 6 19.15 18.93 -5.22
CA PHE A 6 20.57 18.61 -5.05
C PHE A 6 21.46 19.76 -5.54
N HIS A 7 20.98 20.63 -6.44
CA HIS A 7 21.71 21.81 -6.90
C HIS A 7 22.09 22.76 -5.75
N ASP A 8 21.31 22.79 -4.68
CA ASP A 8 21.46 23.73 -3.57
C ASP A 8 22.57 23.34 -2.57
N ILE A 9 23.17 22.16 -2.71
CA ILE A 9 24.12 21.59 -1.75
C ILE A 9 25.55 21.57 -2.34
N GLU A 10 26.58 21.90 -1.56
CA GLU A 10 27.97 21.81 -2.04
C GLU A 10 28.43 20.36 -2.33
N PRO A 11 29.28 20.09 -3.33
CA PRO A 11 29.56 18.72 -3.81
C PRO A 11 30.41 17.83 -2.89
N ASN A 12 30.96 18.36 -1.79
CA ASN A 12 32.03 17.71 -1.01
C ASN A 12 31.53 16.81 0.15
N PHE A 13 30.25 16.44 0.17
CA PHE A 13 29.70 15.59 1.23
C PHE A 13 29.87 14.09 0.95
N THR A 14 30.18 13.35 2.00
CA THR A 14 30.19 11.87 2.01
C THR A 14 28.85 11.30 2.48
N GLU A 15 28.07 12.06 3.25
CA GLU A 15 26.75 11.65 3.73
C GLU A 15 25.75 12.80 3.54
N ILE A 16 24.60 12.50 2.94
CA ILE A 16 23.51 13.46 2.72
C ILE A 16 22.21 12.90 3.30
N ASN A 17 21.57 13.67 4.17
CA ASN A 17 20.24 13.36 4.71
C ASN A 17 19.25 14.47 4.35
N MET A 18 18.31 14.14 3.46
CA MET A 18 17.21 14.97 3.01
C MET A 18 15.85 14.35 3.39
N SER A 19 15.81 13.55 4.47
CA SER A 19 14.56 12.93 4.92
C SER A 19 13.49 13.98 5.22
N GLY A 20 12.27 13.75 4.73
CA GLY A 20 11.13 14.65 4.94
C GLY A 20 11.17 15.95 4.13
N GLN A 21 12.17 16.14 3.25
CA GLN A 21 12.27 17.31 2.40
C GLN A 21 11.46 17.13 1.10
N PRO A 22 11.00 18.22 0.46
CA PRO A 22 10.18 18.16 -0.76
C PRO A 22 11.01 17.86 -2.02
N VAL A 23 11.91 16.88 -1.96
CA VAL A 23 12.74 16.45 -3.09
C VAL A 23 11.86 15.72 -4.11
N LEU A 24 11.90 16.17 -5.37
CA LEU A 24 11.07 15.64 -6.46
C LEU A 24 11.86 14.77 -7.46
N SER A 25 13.16 15.03 -7.61
CA SER A 25 14.02 14.36 -8.60
C SER A 25 15.46 14.21 -8.10
N PHE A 26 16.26 13.44 -8.84
CA PHE A 26 17.70 13.30 -8.61
C PHE A 26 18.54 14.29 -9.44
N ASP A 27 17.92 15.34 -9.96
CA ASP A 27 18.63 16.30 -10.80
C ASP A 27 19.71 17.05 -9.99
N GLY A 28 20.91 17.15 -10.56
CA GLY A 28 22.09 17.71 -9.89
C GLY A 28 22.84 16.75 -8.98
N ILE A 29 22.41 15.49 -8.82
CA ILE A 29 23.12 14.51 -7.97
C ILE A 29 24.51 14.11 -8.52
N GLN A 30 24.79 14.35 -9.81
CA GLN A 30 26.07 13.97 -10.41
C GLN A 30 27.31 14.64 -9.81
N LYS A 31 27.14 15.71 -9.02
CA LYS A 31 28.28 16.41 -8.43
C LYS A 31 28.86 15.71 -7.19
N PHE A 32 28.14 14.77 -6.56
CA PHE A 32 28.59 14.10 -5.34
C PHE A 32 29.34 12.80 -5.60
N GLN A 33 30.48 12.88 -6.30
CA GLN A 33 31.28 11.70 -6.66
C GLN A 33 31.82 10.94 -5.43
N ASN A 34 31.93 11.62 -4.27
CA ASN A 34 32.42 11.06 -3.02
C ASN A 34 31.30 10.59 -2.07
N LEU A 35 30.04 10.63 -2.50
CA LEU A 35 28.89 10.29 -1.65
C LEU A 35 28.90 8.79 -1.31
N GLN A 36 28.82 8.49 -0.02
CA GLN A 36 28.77 7.13 0.53
C GLN A 36 27.38 6.78 1.06
N LYS A 37 26.69 7.74 1.69
CA LYS A 37 25.33 7.54 2.23
C LYS A 37 24.35 8.58 1.74
N LEU A 38 23.17 8.14 1.30
CA LEU A 38 22.08 9.01 0.86
C LEU A 38 20.76 8.62 1.52
N ASN A 39 20.20 9.52 2.33
CA ASN A 39 18.86 9.36 2.89
C ASN A 39 17.90 10.37 2.28
N ILE A 40 16.93 9.88 1.51
CA ILE A 40 15.82 10.63 0.90
C ILE A 40 14.48 10.01 1.32
N SER A 41 14.41 9.41 2.50
CA SER A 41 13.16 8.83 3.02
C SER A 41 12.10 9.91 3.28
N ASN A 42 10.82 9.57 3.18
CA ASN A 42 9.70 10.50 3.36
C ASN A 42 9.75 11.74 2.41
N THR A 43 10.35 11.60 1.23
CA THR A 43 10.35 12.62 0.16
C THR A 43 9.30 12.32 -0.92
N LEU A 44 9.19 13.20 -1.92
CA LEU A 44 8.21 13.10 -3.00
C LEU A 44 8.78 12.51 -4.30
N VAL A 45 9.97 11.89 -4.23
CA VAL A 45 10.60 11.26 -5.39
C VAL A 45 9.73 10.12 -5.93
N THR A 46 9.44 10.17 -7.22
CA THR A 46 8.59 9.18 -7.91
C THR A 46 9.39 8.27 -8.83
N THR A 47 10.51 8.73 -9.40
CA THR A 47 11.30 8.01 -10.40
C THR A 47 12.80 8.20 -10.16
N PHE A 48 13.64 7.38 -10.78
CA PHE A 48 15.10 7.58 -10.83
C PHE A 48 15.54 8.50 -11.98
N LYS A 49 14.65 9.35 -12.49
CA LYS A 49 14.99 10.29 -13.56
C LYS A 49 16.12 11.20 -13.11
N HIS A 50 17.13 11.39 -13.97
CA HIS A 50 18.34 12.18 -13.71
C HIS A 50 19.30 11.56 -12.67
N ALA A 51 19.03 10.33 -12.18
CA ALA A 51 20.03 9.60 -11.42
C ALA A 51 21.25 9.30 -12.29
N THR A 52 22.42 9.25 -11.66
CA THR A 52 23.68 8.86 -12.29
C THR A 52 24.41 7.85 -11.42
N THR A 53 25.39 7.15 -11.99
CA THR A 53 26.24 6.25 -11.22
C THR A 53 27.03 7.03 -10.18
N LEU A 54 26.97 6.58 -8.93
CA LEU A 54 27.71 7.12 -7.79
C LEU A 54 28.65 6.02 -7.28
N PRO A 55 29.93 6.00 -7.72
CA PRO A 55 30.81 4.85 -7.55
C PRO A 55 31.14 4.52 -6.09
N ASN A 56 31.04 5.51 -5.21
CA ASN A 56 31.33 5.39 -3.78
C ASN A 56 30.08 5.17 -2.92
N LEU A 57 28.87 5.19 -3.52
CA LEU A 57 27.63 5.07 -2.76
C LEU A 57 27.46 3.63 -2.27
N THR A 58 27.41 3.46 -0.95
CA THR A 58 27.28 2.17 -0.28
C THR A 58 25.92 2.00 0.39
N GLU A 59 25.26 3.09 0.78
CA GLU A 59 23.98 3.05 1.49
C GLU A 59 22.99 4.06 0.93
N ILE A 60 21.75 3.61 0.71
CA ILE A 60 20.66 4.48 0.28
C ILE A 60 19.34 4.13 0.98
N ASP A 61 18.60 5.16 1.38
CA ASP A 61 17.27 5.03 1.96
C ASP A 61 16.28 5.94 1.24
N PHE A 62 15.23 5.34 0.66
CA PHE A 62 14.11 6.00 0.01
C PHE A 62 12.77 5.45 0.52
N ARG A 63 12.72 4.93 1.76
CA ARG A 63 11.47 4.48 2.39
C ARG A 63 10.44 5.58 2.43
N ASN A 64 9.17 5.20 2.37
CA ASN A 64 8.02 6.11 2.42
C ASN A 64 7.99 7.18 1.30
N THR A 65 8.66 6.91 0.17
CA THR A 65 8.53 7.71 -1.05
C THR A 65 7.51 7.06 -2.00
N PRO A 66 6.88 7.81 -2.92
CA PRO A 66 6.09 7.21 -4.00
C PRO A 66 6.87 6.15 -4.80
N LEU A 67 8.17 6.38 -5.02
CA LEU A 67 9.09 5.45 -5.67
C LEU A 67 9.13 4.06 -5.01
N SER A 68 9.05 3.99 -3.67
CA SER A 68 9.12 2.72 -2.92
C SER A 68 7.97 1.75 -3.17
N LYS A 69 6.88 2.20 -3.81
CA LYS A 69 5.68 1.38 -4.08
C LYS A 69 5.80 0.49 -5.32
N TYR A 70 6.84 0.68 -6.13
CA TYR A 70 6.99 -0.02 -7.39
C TYR A 70 7.71 -1.37 -7.22
N PRO A 71 7.31 -2.40 -7.99
CA PRO A 71 8.05 -3.66 -8.02
C PRO A 71 9.44 -3.43 -8.60
N PHE A 72 10.40 -4.25 -8.19
CA PHE A 72 11.80 -4.19 -8.63
C PHE A 72 12.53 -2.87 -8.33
N VAL A 73 12.02 -2.04 -7.39
CA VAL A 73 12.61 -0.72 -7.09
C VAL A 73 14.05 -0.82 -6.57
N ARG A 74 14.42 -1.93 -5.91
CA ARG A 74 15.77 -2.16 -5.40
C ARG A 74 16.75 -2.42 -6.55
N GLU A 75 16.35 -3.24 -7.50
CA GLU A 75 17.07 -3.51 -8.74
C GLU A 75 17.18 -2.24 -9.59
N MET A 76 16.10 -1.47 -9.70
CA MET A 76 16.14 -0.14 -10.33
C MET A 76 17.13 0.78 -9.64
N CYS A 77 17.19 0.79 -8.31
CA CYS A 77 18.15 1.58 -7.55
C CYS A 77 19.61 1.21 -7.91
N LEU A 78 19.91 -0.09 -8.03
CA LEU A 78 21.22 -0.58 -8.46
C LEU A 78 21.54 -0.19 -9.90
N PHE A 79 20.58 -0.28 -10.83
CA PHE A 79 20.77 0.20 -12.20
C PHE A 79 20.95 1.73 -12.26
N ALA A 80 20.26 2.47 -11.40
CA ALA A 80 20.32 3.93 -11.37
C ALA A 80 21.69 4.44 -10.87
N PHE A 81 22.11 3.98 -9.69
CA PHE A 81 23.27 4.51 -8.95
C PHE A 81 24.52 3.63 -9.01
N GLY A 82 24.39 2.38 -9.43
CA GLY A 82 25.49 1.42 -9.53
C GLY A 82 25.44 0.31 -8.49
N PHE A 83 26.30 -0.68 -8.70
CA PHE A 83 26.34 -1.94 -7.93
C PHE A 83 27.32 -1.89 -6.73
N SER A 84 27.82 -0.71 -6.36
CA SER A 84 28.61 -0.49 -5.14
C SER A 84 27.74 -0.48 -3.87
N ILE A 85 26.43 -0.29 -4.02
CA ILE A 85 25.47 -0.22 -2.92
C ILE A 85 25.39 -1.56 -2.20
N ARG A 86 25.51 -1.51 -0.88
CA ARG A 86 25.43 -2.67 0.03
C ARG A 86 24.14 -2.68 0.84
N LEU A 87 23.56 -1.51 1.12
CA LEU A 87 22.37 -1.36 1.94
C LEU A 87 21.32 -0.51 1.20
N ILE A 88 20.13 -1.05 1.02
CA ILE A 88 18.97 -0.34 0.47
C ILE A 88 17.84 -0.41 1.49
N ASN A 89 17.33 0.74 1.94
CA ASN A 89 16.22 0.86 2.89
C ASN A 89 16.48 0.09 4.20
N GLY A 90 17.73 0.08 4.66
CA GLY A 90 18.16 -0.65 5.87
C GLY A 90 18.29 -2.16 5.70
N LYS A 91 18.16 -2.70 4.48
CA LYS A 91 18.35 -4.12 4.17
C LYS A 91 19.53 -4.32 3.25
N GLU A 92 20.33 -5.35 3.54
CA GLU A 92 21.46 -5.72 2.69
C GLU A 92 21.00 -6.07 1.27
N VAL A 93 21.84 -5.75 0.29
CA VAL A 93 21.66 -6.16 -1.10
C VAL A 93 22.00 -7.64 -1.22
N THR A 94 21.07 -8.43 -1.76
CA THR A 94 21.25 -9.89 -1.87
C THR A 94 22.21 -10.25 -2.99
N ASP A 95 22.69 -11.50 -3.01
CA ASP A 95 23.60 -11.94 -4.05
C ASP A 95 22.90 -12.07 -5.41
N GLU A 96 21.59 -12.35 -5.44
CA GLU A 96 20.79 -12.30 -6.67
C GLU A 96 20.73 -10.88 -7.24
N GLU A 97 20.51 -9.88 -6.38
CA GLU A 97 20.53 -8.47 -6.77
C GLU A 97 21.92 -8.04 -7.27
N ARG A 98 22.99 -8.48 -6.60
CA ARG A 98 24.39 -8.23 -7.04
C ARG A 98 24.70 -8.89 -8.38
N ASN A 99 24.16 -10.07 -8.65
CA ASN A 99 24.37 -10.78 -9.93
C ASN A 99 23.78 -10.04 -11.14
N LEU A 100 22.90 -9.06 -10.93
CA LEU A 100 22.42 -8.17 -11.99
C LEU A 100 23.54 -7.28 -12.59
N SER A 101 24.68 -7.15 -11.91
CA SER A 101 25.87 -6.50 -12.48
C SER A 101 26.36 -7.18 -13.76
N ASN A 102 26.14 -8.50 -13.88
CA ASN A 102 26.49 -9.34 -15.03
C ASN A 102 25.30 -9.55 -16.00
N TYR A 103 24.20 -8.81 -15.80
CA TYR A 103 23.00 -8.96 -16.62
C TYR A 103 23.26 -8.53 -18.07
N LYS A 104 22.92 -9.39 -19.02
CA LYS A 104 23.19 -9.20 -20.45
C LYS A 104 22.66 -7.87 -21.01
N TYR A 105 21.51 -7.42 -20.55
CA TYR A 105 20.85 -6.18 -21.01
C TYR A 105 21.01 -5.03 -20.02
N ARG A 106 22.07 -5.06 -19.20
CA ARG A 106 22.34 -4.03 -18.19
C ARG A 106 22.35 -2.61 -18.75
N PRO A 107 23.07 -2.27 -19.85
CA PRO A 107 23.10 -0.90 -20.37
C PRO A 107 21.70 -0.36 -20.73
N GLU A 108 20.84 -1.21 -21.30
CA GLU A 108 19.46 -0.87 -21.65
C GLU A 108 18.62 -0.61 -20.39
N ALA A 109 18.75 -1.46 -19.37
CA ALA A 109 18.05 -1.31 -18.09
C ALA A 109 18.49 -0.03 -17.36
N GLU A 110 19.80 0.24 -17.30
CA GLU A 110 20.35 1.46 -16.71
C GLU A 110 19.82 2.72 -17.41
N ALA A 111 19.86 2.75 -18.75
CA ALA A 111 19.34 3.87 -19.52
C ALA A 111 17.83 4.07 -19.30
N THR A 112 17.06 2.98 -19.31
CA THR A 112 15.61 2.98 -19.06
C THR A 112 15.29 3.61 -17.69
N VAL A 113 15.97 3.15 -16.63
CA VAL A 113 15.74 3.63 -15.26
C VAL A 113 16.16 5.09 -15.08
N ARG A 114 17.32 5.49 -15.60
CA ARG A 114 17.82 6.88 -15.50
C ARG A 114 16.99 7.88 -16.34
N ASN A 115 16.28 7.39 -17.35
CA ASN A 115 15.27 8.18 -18.09
C ASN A 115 13.95 8.33 -17.33
N GLY A 116 13.80 7.71 -16.15
CA GLY A 116 12.61 7.78 -15.31
C GLY A 116 11.55 6.74 -15.65
N GLU A 117 11.87 5.76 -16.50
CA GLU A 117 10.96 4.66 -16.83
C GLU A 117 11.07 3.54 -15.79
N TYR A 118 9.95 2.82 -15.57
CA TYR A 118 9.94 1.64 -14.70
C TYR A 118 10.29 0.38 -15.49
N ILE A 119 10.94 -0.57 -14.83
CA ILE A 119 11.25 -1.87 -15.40
C ILE A 119 10.27 -2.93 -14.90
N ARG A 120 9.95 -3.89 -15.77
CA ARG A 120 9.25 -5.12 -15.42
C ARG A 120 10.00 -6.32 -15.97
N LEU A 121 9.94 -7.44 -15.26
CA LEU A 121 10.45 -8.70 -15.78
C LEU A 121 9.40 -9.32 -16.71
N ASN A 122 9.77 -9.61 -17.95
CA ASN A 122 8.92 -10.37 -18.86
C ASN A 122 9.09 -11.90 -18.63
N TYR A 123 8.33 -12.72 -19.35
CA TYR A 123 8.41 -14.19 -19.26
C TYR A 123 9.77 -14.78 -19.65
N SER A 124 10.60 -14.05 -20.39
CA SER A 124 11.96 -14.48 -20.75
C SER A 124 13.00 -14.04 -19.72
N GLY A 125 12.60 -13.52 -18.56
CA GLY A 125 13.51 -12.99 -17.55
C GLY A 125 14.24 -11.71 -17.99
N ARG A 126 13.75 -11.03 -19.03
CA ARG A 126 14.30 -9.78 -19.53
C ARG A 126 13.55 -8.60 -18.92
N PHE A 127 14.29 -7.67 -18.33
CA PHE A 127 13.78 -6.36 -17.97
C PHE A 127 13.35 -5.59 -19.22
N THR A 128 12.08 -5.22 -19.27
CA THR A 128 11.50 -4.40 -20.33
C THR A 128 10.94 -3.12 -19.72
N LYS A 129 11.03 -2.03 -20.46
CA LYS A 129 10.38 -0.77 -20.07
C LYS A 129 8.87 -0.96 -19.96
N CYS A 130 8.28 -0.36 -18.94
CA CYS A 130 6.84 -0.31 -18.76
C CYS A 130 6.39 1.13 -19.02
N PHE A 131 5.74 1.35 -20.17
CA PHE A 131 5.16 2.64 -20.51
C PHE A 131 3.82 2.82 -19.83
N GLY A 132 3.61 4.03 -19.32
CA GLY A 132 2.36 4.38 -18.65
C GLY A 132 2.30 3.79 -17.25
N LYS A 133 1.54 4.48 -16.41
CA LYS A 133 1.20 4.09 -15.04
C LYS A 133 1.16 2.56 -14.97
N CYS A 134 2.18 1.95 -14.36
CA CYS A 134 1.95 0.64 -13.74
C CYS A 134 0.87 0.99 -12.73
N SER A 135 -0.40 0.87 -13.15
CA SER A 135 -1.49 1.35 -12.35
C SER A 135 -1.32 0.54 -11.08
N TYR A 136 -1.35 1.23 -9.97
CA TYR A 136 -1.45 0.62 -8.66
C TYR A 136 -2.53 -0.49 -8.64
N GLU A 137 -3.47 -0.47 -9.59
CA GLU A 137 -4.44 -1.52 -9.88
C GLU A 137 -3.85 -2.84 -10.40
N THR A 138 -2.81 -2.88 -11.24
CA THR A 138 -2.23 -4.15 -11.72
C THR A 138 -1.50 -4.90 -10.60
N SER A 139 -0.81 -4.16 -9.72
CA SER A 139 -0.23 -4.69 -8.49
C SER A 139 -1.32 -5.10 -7.48
N LYS A 140 -2.38 -4.29 -7.32
CA LYS A 140 -3.58 -4.69 -6.55
C LYS A 140 -4.34 -5.87 -7.16
N TYR A 141 -4.30 -6.11 -8.46
CA TYR A 141 -5.00 -7.21 -9.13
C TYR A 141 -4.33 -8.56 -8.84
N ILE A 142 -3.01 -8.56 -8.66
CA ILE A 142 -2.24 -9.73 -8.19
C ILE A 142 -2.54 -9.99 -6.71
N GLU A 143 -2.68 -8.93 -5.90
CA GLU A 143 -3.04 -9.00 -4.47
C GLU A 143 -4.54 -9.33 -4.21
N LYS A 144 -5.46 -8.92 -5.11
CA LYS A 144 -6.91 -9.18 -5.02
C LYS A 144 -7.31 -10.60 -5.43
N ARG A 145 -6.48 -11.32 -6.19
CA ARG A 145 -6.73 -12.73 -6.51
C ARG A 145 -6.46 -13.66 -5.33
N GLU A 146 -5.66 -13.25 -4.37
CA GLU A 146 -5.43 -14.02 -3.14
C GLU A 146 -6.50 -13.74 -2.07
N THR A 147 -7.21 -12.61 -2.15
CA THR A 147 -8.15 -12.16 -1.10
C THR A 147 -9.63 -12.32 -1.44
N LYS A 148 -10.01 -12.64 -2.69
CA LYS A 148 -11.42 -12.84 -3.10
C LYS A 148 -11.98 -14.26 -2.89
N ALA A 149 -11.25 -15.17 -2.22
CA ALA A 149 -11.78 -16.49 -1.87
C ALA A 149 -12.62 -16.49 -0.57
N THR A 150 -12.64 -15.39 0.17
CA THR A 150 -13.32 -15.31 1.47
C THR A 150 -13.85 -13.91 1.67
N GLU A 151 -15.11 -13.69 1.33
CA GLU A 151 -16.06 -12.80 2.03
C GLU A 151 -17.31 -12.63 1.14
N GLY A 152 -18.37 -13.35 1.51
CA GLY A 152 -19.75 -13.10 1.09
C GLY A 152 -20.60 -12.90 2.33
N GLU A 153 -21.30 -11.77 2.37
CA GLU A 153 -22.05 -11.22 3.50
C GLU A 153 -23.21 -12.11 3.99
N THR A 154 -23.43 -12.04 5.30
CA THR A 154 -24.50 -12.70 6.05
C THR A 154 -25.88 -12.15 5.69
N SER A 155 -26.61 -12.88 4.85
CA SER A 155 -28.06 -12.96 4.89
C SER A 155 -28.45 -13.96 5.98
N ASN A 156 -29.39 -13.59 6.86
CA ASN A 156 -29.88 -14.35 8.02
C ASN A 156 -30.66 -15.63 7.62
N ASN A 157 -30.03 -16.51 6.88
CA ASN A 157 -30.52 -17.87 6.70
C ASN A 157 -29.85 -18.74 7.76
N SER A 158 -30.69 -19.46 8.52
CA SER A 158 -30.21 -20.47 9.47
C SER A 158 -29.14 -21.33 8.80
N THR A 159 -28.05 -21.61 9.50
CA THR A 159 -26.93 -22.44 9.03
C THR A 159 -27.40 -23.74 8.38
N ASN A 160 -28.55 -24.27 8.81
CA ASN A 160 -29.18 -25.44 8.21
C ASN A 160 -29.78 -25.18 6.83
N GLN A 161 -30.41 -24.03 6.59
CA GLN A 161 -30.88 -23.61 5.26
C GLN A 161 -29.71 -23.33 4.31
N LEU A 162 -28.59 -22.81 4.83
CA LEU A 162 -27.38 -22.63 4.03
C LEU A 162 -26.82 -23.99 3.58
N LEU A 163 -26.71 -24.95 4.51
CA LEU A 163 -26.27 -26.31 4.21
C LEU A 163 -27.21 -27.02 3.23
N GLU A 164 -28.52 -26.83 3.40
CA GLU A 164 -29.53 -27.40 2.51
C GLU A 164 -29.46 -26.78 1.10
N ASN A 165 -29.26 -25.46 1.00
CA ASN A 165 -29.05 -24.77 -0.27
C ASN A 165 -27.73 -25.16 -0.93
N ILE A 166 -26.65 -25.35 -0.16
CA ILE A 166 -25.37 -25.85 -0.68
C ILE A 166 -25.54 -27.28 -1.20
N ALA A 167 -26.21 -28.17 -0.46
CA ALA A 167 -26.46 -29.54 -0.90
C ALA A 167 -27.33 -29.58 -2.17
N LYS A 168 -28.35 -28.72 -2.25
CA LYS A 168 -29.24 -28.60 -3.41
C LYS A 168 -28.51 -28.04 -4.64
N THR A 169 -27.68 -27.01 -4.45
CA THR A 169 -26.86 -26.41 -5.52
C THR A 169 -25.79 -27.39 -5.99
N THR A 170 -25.14 -28.11 -5.08
CA THR A 170 -24.13 -29.12 -5.42
C THR A 170 -24.75 -30.28 -6.20
N SER A 171 -25.97 -30.68 -5.85
CA SER A 171 -26.73 -31.72 -6.57
C SER A 171 -27.16 -31.24 -7.97
N GLN A 172 -27.62 -29.99 -8.10
CA GLN A 172 -27.95 -29.40 -9.40
C GLN A 172 -26.72 -29.24 -10.30
N VAL A 173 -25.57 -28.81 -9.76
CA VAL A 173 -24.30 -28.73 -10.50
C VAL A 173 -23.83 -30.12 -10.91
N HIS A 174 -23.99 -31.12 -10.05
CA HIS A 174 -23.67 -32.50 -10.40
C HIS A 174 -24.59 -33.02 -11.52
N GLN A 175 -25.89 -32.73 -11.45
CA GLN A 175 -26.86 -33.10 -12.48
C GLN A 175 -26.59 -32.41 -13.81
N ILE A 176 -26.28 -31.11 -13.82
CA ILE A 176 -25.85 -30.36 -15.02
C ILE A 176 -24.55 -30.94 -15.59
N ARG A 177 -23.60 -31.35 -14.75
CA ARG A 177 -22.36 -32.01 -15.22
C ARG A 177 -22.62 -33.39 -15.82
N MET A 178 -23.58 -34.13 -15.29
CA MET A 178 -23.99 -35.44 -15.81
C MET A 178 -24.79 -35.29 -17.11
N GLU A 179 -25.70 -34.32 -17.19
CA GLU A 179 -26.44 -33.96 -18.40
C GLU A 179 -25.50 -33.43 -19.49
N ASN A 180 -24.51 -32.60 -19.15
CA ASN A 180 -23.49 -32.12 -20.09
C ASN A 180 -22.48 -33.21 -20.50
N ARG A 181 -22.17 -34.19 -19.63
CA ARG A 181 -21.42 -35.40 -20.01
C ARG A 181 -22.19 -36.28 -20.99
N ASN A 182 -23.51 -36.33 -20.89
CA ASN A 182 -24.36 -37.08 -21.80
C ASN A 182 -24.61 -36.34 -23.12
N GLN A 183 -24.40 -35.02 -23.15
CA GLN A 183 -24.46 -34.19 -24.36
C GLN A 183 -23.09 -34.00 -25.04
N ASN A 184 -22.17 -34.96 -24.95
CA ASN A 184 -20.84 -34.92 -25.57
C ASN A 184 -20.87 -34.49 -27.07
N LYS A 185 -20.87 -33.19 -27.32
CA LYS A 185 -20.00 -32.53 -28.29
C LYS A 185 -18.77 -32.07 -27.53
N CYS A 186 -17.99 -33.03 -27.04
CA CYS A 186 -16.58 -32.77 -26.81
C CYS A 186 -16.02 -32.39 -28.19
N PHE A 187 -15.58 -31.14 -28.33
CA PHE A 187 -14.64 -30.79 -29.38
C PHE A 187 -13.40 -31.63 -29.15
N ILE A 188 -13.31 -32.75 -29.85
CA ILE A 188 -12.05 -33.40 -30.13
C ILE A 188 -11.30 -32.36 -30.95
N LEU A 189 -10.38 -31.61 -30.32
CA LEU A 189 -9.40 -30.86 -31.07
C LEU A 189 -8.66 -31.89 -31.93
N PRO A 190 -8.73 -31.80 -33.27
CA PRO A 190 -7.94 -32.66 -34.13
C PRO A 190 -6.49 -32.47 -33.72
N THR A 191 -5.87 -33.60 -33.41
CA THR A 191 -4.44 -33.81 -33.22
C THR A 191 -3.57 -32.67 -33.73
N LEU A 192 -2.65 -32.22 -32.85
CA LEU A 192 -1.48 -31.39 -33.12
C LEU A 192 -0.87 -31.67 -34.52
N ALA A 193 -1.38 -30.98 -35.53
CA ALA A 193 -0.65 -30.72 -36.75
C ALA A 193 -0.06 -29.32 -36.59
N LYS A 194 1.24 -29.21 -36.87
CA LYS A 194 2.09 -28.02 -36.73
C LYS A 194 1.31 -26.73 -37.06
N TYR A 195 1.07 -25.91 -36.04
CA TYR A 195 0.52 -24.57 -36.23
C TYR A 195 1.59 -23.67 -36.84
N ASP A 196 1.36 -23.28 -38.08
CA ASP A 196 2.15 -22.31 -38.83
C ASP A 196 1.95 -20.90 -38.23
N GLU A 197 2.97 -20.06 -38.32
CA GLU A 197 3.09 -18.77 -37.61
C GLU A 197 1.97 -17.77 -37.99
N PHE A 198 1.35 -17.96 -39.17
CA PHE A 198 0.19 -17.21 -39.66
C PHE A 198 -1.12 -17.49 -38.89
N SER A 199 -1.19 -18.56 -38.08
CA SER A 199 -2.39 -18.90 -37.31
C SER A 199 -2.55 -18.08 -36.04
N VAL A 200 -1.49 -17.47 -35.52
CA VAL A 200 -1.55 -16.72 -34.26
C VAL A 200 -2.33 -15.42 -34.43
N ASP A 201 -2.17 -14.73 -35.56
CA ASP A 201 -2.89 -13.48 -35.82
C ASP A 201 -4.36 -13.75 -36.17
N SER A 202 -4.65 -14.86 -36.85
CA SER A 202 -6.04 -15.29 -37.08
C SER A 202 -6.77 -15.64 -35.76
N LEU A 203 -6.06 -16.25 -34.79
CA LEU A 203 -6.60 -16.51 -33.45
C LEU A 203 -6.74 -15.25 -32.60
N LYS A 204 -5.87 -14.24 -32.78
CA LYS A 204 -6.06 -12.93 -32.14
C LYS A 204 -7.28 -12.21 -32.69
N ASP A 205 -7.51 -12.28 -34.00
CA ASP A 205 -8.67 -11.67 -34.63
C ASP A 205 -9.97 -12.37 -34.23
N GLU A 206 -9.97 -13.70 -34.09
CA GLU A 206 -11.11 -14.44 -33.50
C GLU A 206 -11.33 -14.08 -32.03
N LEU A 207 -10.26 -14.02 -31.22
CA LEU A 207 -10.36 -13.63 -29.81
C LEU A 207 -10.89 -12.20 -29.65
N ASN A 208 -10.49 -11.28 -30.54
CA ASN A 208 -10.97 -9.90 -30.56
C ASN A 208 -12.42 -9.78 -31.03
N GLN A 209 -12.95 -10.77 -31.75
CA GLN A 209 -14.37 -10.83 -32.16
C GLN A 209 -15.28 -11.42 -31.10
N ILE A 210 -14.73 -12.15 -30.11
CA ILE A 210 -15.51 -12.66 -28.98
C ILE A 210 -15.91 -11.47 -28.10
N LYS A 211 -17.16 -11.03 -28.22
CA LYS A 211 -17.74 -10.02 -27.32
C LYS A 211 -17.60 -10.51 -25.87
N PRO A 212 -17.14 -9.64 -24.95
CA PRO A 212 -17.05 -10.03 -23.55
C PRO A 212 -18.44 -10.44 -23.03
N PRO A 213 -18.51 -11.40 -22.09
CA PRO A 213 -19.77 -11.83 -21.48
C PRO A 213 -20.60 -10.63 -21.00
N ILE A 214 -21.92 -10.70 -21.13
CA ILE A 214 -22.82 -9.59 -20.81
C ILE A 214 -22.71 -9.17 -19.33
N GLU A 215 -22.35 -10.12 -18.45
CA GLU A 215 -22.05 -9.89 -17.04
C GLU A 215 -20.83 -8.97 -16.85
N TYR A 216 -19.77 -9.16 -17.64
CA TYR A 216 -18.57 -8.31 -17.60
C TYR A 216 -18.90 -6.87 -17.99
N GLN A 217 -19.71 -6.70 -19.05
CA GLN A 217 -20.16 -5.37 -19.47
C GLN A 217 -21.01 -4.69 -18.40
N ARG A 218 -21.88 -5.43 -17.70
CA ARG A 218 -22.68 -4.90 -16.57
C ARG A 218 -21.81 -4.47 -15.39
N ASP A 219 -20.81 -5.26 -15.04
CA ASP A 219 -19.89 -4.92 -13.94
C ASP A 219 -19.01 -3.72 -14.29
N GLN A 220 -18.60 -3.58 -15.56
CA GLN A 220 -17.92 -2.39 -16.04
C GLN A 220 -18.80 -1.14 -15.91
N ILE A 221 -20.07 -1.21 -16.34
CA ILE A 221 -21.02 -0.09 -16.19
C ILE A 221 -21.24 0.27 -14.71
N ARG A 222 -21.35 -0.72 -13.81
CA ARG A 222 -21.48 -0.48 -12.37
C ARG A 222 -20.24 0.19 -11.78
N LEU A 223 -19.06 -0.26 -12.19
CA LEU A 223 -17.80 0.33 -11.75
C LEU A 223 -17.67 1.78 -12.23
N GLU A 224 -17.98 2.05 -13.51
CA GLU A 224 -17.97 3.40 -14.06
C GLU A 224 -18.99 4.31 -13.38
N ALA A 225 -20.19 3.81 -13.05
CA ALA A 225 -21.20 4.56 -12.30
C ALA A 225 -20.74 4.89 -10.87
N GLN A 226 -20.10 3.93 -10.19
CA GLN A 226 -19.54 4.16 -8.85
C GLN A 226 -18.39 5.18 -8.89
N GLN A 227 -17.48 5.06 -9.85
CA GLN A 227 -16.38 6.01 -10.05
C GLN A 227 -16.88 7.43 -10.29
N LYS A 228 -17.97 7.60 -11.06
CA LYS A 228 -18.61 8.92 -11.25
C LYS A 228 -19.18 9.48 -9.95
N LYS A 229 -19.82 8.64 -9.13
CA LYS A 229 -20.36 9.03 -7.82
C LYS A 229 -19.26 9.44 -6.84
N ASP A 230 -18.17 8.68 -6.80
CA ASP A 230 -17.03 8.96 -5.94
C ASP A 230 -16.33 10.26 -6.37
N ALA A 231 -16.19 10.50 -7.68
CA ALA A 231 -15.63 11.75 -8.21
C ALA A 231 -16.43 12.98 -7.75
N VAL A 232 -17.76 12.96 -7.86
CA VAL A 232 -18.63 14.07 -7.39
C VAL A 232 -18.47 14.30 -5.88
N THR A 233 -18.32 13.22 -5.10
CA THR A 233 -18.13 13.32 -3.65
C THR A 233 -16.77 13.95 -3.31
N ILE A 234 -15.72 13.55 -4.02
CA ILE A 234 -14.37 14.13 -3.87
C ILE A 234 -14.37 15.62 -4.20
N ASP A 235 -15.02 16.02 -5.29
CA ASP A 235 -15.11 17.43 -5.70
C ASP A 235 -15.87 18.27 -4.66
N SER A 236 -16.95 17.72 -4.07
CA SER A 236 -17.67 18.37 -2.98
C SER A 236 -16.79 18.56 -1.73
N LEU A 237 -16.03 17.54 -1.34
CA LEU A 237 -15.11 17.62 -0.19
C LEU A 237 -13.98 18.62 -0.43
N HIS A 238 -13.40 18.66 -1.63
CA HIS A 238 -12.39 19.66 -1.99
C HIS A 238 -12.96 21.08 -1.93
N SER A 239 -14.21 21.29 -2.37
CA SER A 239 -14.89 22.59 -2.27
C SER A 239 -15.04 23.04 -0.81
N ILE A 240 -15.46 22.13 0.09
CA ILE A 240 -15.59 22.41 1.53
C ILE A 240 -14.22 22.74 2.16
N LEU A 241 -13.19 21.96 1.83
CA LEU A 241 -11.84 22.19 2.34
C LEU A 241 -11.31 23.55 1.92
N ASN A 242 -11.51 23.94 0.65
CA ASN A 242 -11.12 25.25 0.16
C ASN A 242 -11.87 26.38 0.88
N ASP A 243 -13.18 26.26 1.10
CA ASP A 243 -13.95 27.25 1.86
C ASP A 243 -13.41 27.41 3.29
N LEU A 244 -13.16 26.30 4.00
CA LEU A 244 -12.58 26.33 5.34
C LEU A 244 -11.19 26.98 5.36
N ASN A 245 -10.34 26.68 4.38
CA ASN A 245 -9.01 27.27 4.30
C ASN A 245 -9.07 28.78 4.03
N THR A 246 -10.01 29.24 3.20
CA THR A 246 -10.22 30.69 2.99
C THR A 246 -10.73 31.39 4.25
N LYS A 247 -11.58 30.74 5.04
CA LYS A 247 -12.04 31.27 6.35
C LYS A 247 -10.90 31.34 7.36
N LEU A 248 -10.05 30.32 7.42
CA LEU A 248 -8.86 30.30 8.27
C LEU A 248 -7.91 31.45 7.92
N ASN A 249 -7.57 31.60 6.64
CA ASN A 249 -6.69 32.68 6.19
C ASN A 249 -7.26 34.08 6.49
N LYS A 250 -8.59 34.27 6.37
CA LYS A 250 -9.25 35.53 6.75
C LYS A 250 -9.12 35.82 8.26
N ASN A 251 -9.28 34.78 9.09
CA ASN A 251 -9.13 34.89 10.53
C ASN A 251 -7.69 35.20 10.93
N GLU A 252 -6.71 34.53 10.33
CA GLU A 252 -5.28 34.80 10.53
C GLU A 252 -4.93 36.24 10.14
N PHE A 253 -5.43 36.71 8.99
CA PHE A 253 -5.24 38.09 8.54
C PHE A 253 -5.86 39.11 9.51
N SER A 254 -7.07 38.84 10.01
CA SER A 254 -7.72 39.70 11.01
C SER A 254 -6.98 39.73 12.35
N LEU A 255 -6.44 38.59 12.78
CA LEU A 255 -5.59 38.50 13.98
C LEU A 255 -4.29 39.28 13.81
N LEU A 256 -3.64 39.17 12.64
CA LEU A 256 -2.42 39.90 12.34
C LEU A 256 -2.68 41.41 12.33
N THR A 257 -3.77 41.85 11.68
CA THR A 257 -4.18 43.27 11.67
C THR A 257 -4.47 43.78 13.09
N ALA A 258 -5.17 42.98 13.91
CA ALA A 258 -5.45 43.34 15.31
C ALA A 258 -4.18 43.42 16.17
N ASN A 259 -3.20 42.56 15.93
CA ASN A 259 -1.91 42.63 16.62
C ASN A 259 -1.10 43.86 16.19
N GLU A 260 -1.12 44.22 14.91
CA GLU A 260 -0.49 45.44 14.42
C GLU A 260 -1.12 46.71 15.00
N THR A 261 -2.45 46.79 15.05
CA THR A 261 -3.14 47.93 15.65
C THR A 261 -2.87 48.02 17.14
N ASN A 262 -2.83 46.89 17.85
CA ASN A 262 -2.49 46.87 19.27
C ASN A 262 -1.06 47.37 19.51
N SER A 263 -0.08 46.91 18.72
CA SER A 263 1.31 47.40 18.80
C SER A 263 1.42 48.91 18.55
N ARG A 264 0.67 49.45 17.58
CA ARG A 264 0.62 50.91 17.33
C ARG A 264 0.04 51.67 18.52
N LEU A 265 -1.05 51.18 19.12
CA LEU A 265 -1.66 51.80 20.30
C LEU A 265 -0.70 51.77 21.50
N GLN A 266 0.06 50.68 21.68
CA GLN A 266 1.09 50.60 22.72
C GLN A 266 2.20 51.65 22.52
N GLU A 267 2.65 51.86 21.28
CA GLU A 267 3.64 52.90 20.97
C GLU A 267 3.10 54.32 21.20
N GLU A 268 1.86 54.60 20.80
CA GLU A 268 1.21 55.90 21.04
C GLU A 268 1.04 56.18 22.53
N LEU A 269 0.60 55.18 23.30
CA LEU A 269 0.47 55.28 24.75
C LEU A 269 1.81 55.62 25.41
N LYS A 270 2.90 54.97 24.96
CA LYS A 270 4.25 55.21 25.45
C LYS A 270 4.75 56.63 25.12
N LYS A 271 4.41 57.16 23.93
CA LYS A 271 4.74 58.53 23.54
C LYS A 271 4.01 59.58 24.38
N LEU A 272 2.75 59.31 24.75
CA LEU A 272 1.94 60.25 25.55
C LEU A 272 2.37 60.30 27.03
N MET A 273 2.99 59.24 27.55
CA MET A 273 3.37 59.13 28.96
C MET A 273 4.80 58.59 29.16
N PRO A 274 5.86 59.33 28.75
CA PRO A 274 7.20 58.79 28.61
C PRO A 274 7.96 58.45 29.91
N ASN A 275 7.38 58.66 31.10
CA ASN A 275 8.00 58.34 32.40
C ASN A 275 6.99 57.78 33.42
N ASN A 276 5.91 57.15 32.96
CA ASN A 276 4.89 56.63 33.86
C ASN A 276 5.15 55.14 34.14
N GLN A 277 5.74 54.84 35.30
CA GLN A 277 6.05 53.49 35.76
C GLN A 277 4.84 52.54 35.66
N ILE A 278 3.63 53.05 35.90
CA ILE A 278 2.38 52.26 35.82
C ILE A 278 2.12 51.78 34.39
N VAL A 279 2.50 52.57 33.38
CA VAL A 279 2.34 52.24 31.97
C VAL A 279 3.35 51.18 31.54
N ASP A 280 4.59 51.30 32.00
CA ASP A 280 5.63 50.30 31.72
C ASP A 280 5.31 48.96 32.38
N ASP A 281 4.89 48.95 33.65
CA ASP A 281 4.47 47.74 34.36
C ASP A 281 3.24 47.08 33.68
N TYR A 282 2.31 47.88 33.16
CA TYR A 282 1.14 47.38 32.42
C TYR A 282 1.51 46.80 31.04
N LEU A 283 2.46 47.43 30.33
CA LEU A 283 2.96 46.95 29.04
C LEU A 283 3.78 45.67 29.19
N GLU A 284 4.59 45.57 30.23
CA GLU A 284 5.35 44.36 30.57
C GLU A 284 4.40 43.21 30.87
N LYS A 285 3.37 43.44 31.70
CA LYS A 285 2.33 42.43 31.99
C LYS A 285 1.50 42.03 30.76
N LEU A 286 1.26 42.94 29.83
CA LEU A 286 0.61 42.65 28.55
C LEU A 286 1.49 41.79 27.63
N ASN A 287 2.81 41.99 27.67
CA ASN A 287 3.75 41.17 26.92
C ASN A 287 3.93 39.79 27.57
N GLU A 288 3.97 39.71 28.90
CA GLU A 288 3.91 38.44 29.63
C GLU A 288 2.64 37.65 29.29
N LEU A 289 1.46 38.30 29.27
CA LEU A 289 0.20 37.65 28.84
C LEU A 289 0.20 37.22 27.37
N ARG A 290 0.93 37.93 26.50
CA ARG A 290 1.10 37.58 25.08
C ARG A 290 2.00 36.36 24.93
N ASP A 291 3.06 36.27 25.71
CA ASP A 291 3.96 35.12 25.75
C ASP A 291 3.29 33.93 26.47
N GLU A 292 2.46 34.18 27.50
CA GLU A 292 1.66 33.16 28.20
C GLU A 292 0.60 32.49 27.33
N LYS A 293 0.23 33.09 26.20
CA LYS A 293 -0.63 32.45 25.20
C LYS A 293 0.08 31.29 24.48
N THR A 294 1.42 31.28 24.45
CA THR A 294 2.21 30.09 24.07
C THR A 294 2.30 29.06 25.20
N THR A 295 2.02 29.46 26.44
CA THR A 295 1.92 28.63 27.67
C THR A 295 0.48 28.29 28.05
N THR A 296 -0.40 28.17 27.06
CA THR A 296 -1.83 27.83 27.25
C THR A 296 -2.07 26.50 27.98
N GLY A 297 -1.07 25.63 28.10
CA GLY A 297 -1.13 24.42 28.94
C GLY A 297 -1.08 24.65 30.46
N GLN A 298 -0.67 25.82 30.94
CA GLN A 298 -0.62 26.15 32.39
C GLN A 298 -1.90 26.87 32.87
N LEU A 299 -2.56 27.60 31.98
CA LEU A 299 -3.81 28.32 32.28
C LEU A 299 -5.00 27.37 32.54
N GLU A 300 -4.98 26.17 31.96
CA GLU A 300 -6.01 25.14 32.26
C GLU A 300 -5.97 24.71 33.74
N THR A 301 -4.78 24.64 34.35
CA THR A 301 -4.64 24.25 35.77
C THR A 301 -4.99 25.38 36.74
N GLU A 302 -4.79 26.64 36.38
CA GLU A 302 -5.18 27.78 37.22
C GLU A 302 -6.69 28.05 37.15
N PHE A 303 -7.33 27.78 36.01
CA PHE A 303 -8.77 27.92 35.86
C PHE A 303 -9.55 26.96 36.79
N GLU A 304 -9.03 25.75 37.03
CA GLU A 304 -9.58 24.80 37.99
C GLU A 304 -9.44 25.31 39.46
N SER A 305 -8.33 25.96 39.79
CA SER A 305 -8.10 26.57 41.11
C SER A 305 -9.04 27.76 41.39
N LEU A 306 -9.20 28.66 40.41
CA LEU A 306 -10.07 29.85 40.55
C LEU A 306 -11.56 29.49 40.63
N THR A 307 -11.97 28.42 39.94
CA THR A 307 -13.35 27.91 40.01
C THR A 307 -13.68 27.39 41.43
N SER A 308 -12.70 26.82 42.13
CA SER A 308 -12.84 26.40 43.54
C SER A 308 -12.99 27.59 44.50
N LEU A 309 -12.20 28.65 44.30
CA LEU A 309 -12.24 29.85 45.12
C LEU A 309 -13.55 30.65 44.95
N HIS A 310 -14.06 30.72 43.72
CA HIS A 310 -15.32 31.40 43.43
C HIS A 310 -16.52 30.72 44.12
N SER A 311 -16.50 29.39 44.23
CA SER A 311 -17.50 28.61 44.97
C SER A 311 -17.53 28.97 46.46
N GLN A 312 -16.36 29.20 47.08
CA GLN A 312 -16.25 29.63 48.48
C GLN A 312 -16.77 31.05 48.73
N ILE A 313 -16.45 31.99 47.83
CA ILE A 313 -16.88 33.39 47.98
C ILE A 313 -18.40 33.52 47.83
N SER A 314 -19.01 32.75 46.91
CA SER A 314 -20.46 32.74 46.71
C SER A 314 -21.23 32.17 47.91
N GLN A 315 -20.64 31.25 48.67
CA GLN A 315 -21.21 30.74 49.93
C GLN A 315 -21.14 31.78 51.07
N ASN A 316 -20.13 32.64 51.08
CA ASN A 316 -19.93 33.65 52.12
C ASN A 316 -20.79 34.91 51.88
N ALA A 317 -21.01 35.29 50.61
CA ALA A 317 -21.86 36.43 50.26
C ALA A 317 -23.35 36.21 50.60
N LYS A 318 -23.84 34.96 50.62
CA LYS A 318 -25.22 34.63 51.03
C LYS A 318 -25.51 34.85 52.52
N LYS A 319 -24.50 35.13 53.36
CA LYS A 319 -24.67 35.36 54.81
C LYS A 319 -24.72 36.83 55.22
N ALA A 320 -24.52 37.77 54.30
CA ALA A 320 -24.37 39.18 54.62
C ALA A 320 -25.20 40.07 53.68
N ALA A 321 -26.52 40.11 53.87
CA ALA A 321 -27.37 41.07 53.16
C ALA A 321 -28.61 41.46 53.98
N THR A 322 -28.45 42.43 54.89
CA THR A 322 -29.56 43.24 55.44
C THR A 322 -29.04 44.62 55.82
N ALA A 323 -29.22 45.62 54.94
CA ALA A 323 -29.57 47.02 55.25
C ALA A 323 -29.56 47.85 53.95
N PRO A 324 -30.59 48.66 53.66
CA PRO A 324 -30.66 49.46 52.45
C PRO A 324 -30.24 50.92 52.71
N GLN A 325 -29.46 51.49 51.80
CA GLN A 325 -29.36 52.94 51.62
C GLN A 325 -29.45 53.29 50.14
N GLN A 326 -30.20 54.36 49.89
CA GLN A 326 -30.60 54.89 48.60
C GLN A 326 -29.38 55.15 47.70
N LEU A 327 -29.34 54.45 46.56
CA LEU A 327 -28.29 54.58 45.57
C LEU A 327 -28.78 55.37 44.36
N ASP A 328 -27.87 56.17 43.86
CA ASP A 328 -27.97 57.08 42.72
C ASP A 328 -28.38 56.33 41.43
N LEU A 329 -29.43 56.81 40.75
CA LEU A 329 -30.09 56.16 39.60
C LEU A 329 -29.14 55.92 38.40
N SER A 330 -27.98 56.57 38.36
CA SER A 330 -26.95 56.36 37.34
C SER A 330 -26.18 55.04 37.53
N LEU A 331 -25.87 54.68 38.77
CA LEU A 331 -25.13 53.45 39.09
C LEU A 331 -25.97 52.19 38.84
N GLU A 332 -27.29 52.29 38.98
CA GLU A 332 -28.21 51.16 38.77
C GLU A 332 -28.32 50.76 37.29
N SER A 333 -28.23 51.71 36.37
CA SER A 333 -28.15 51.44 34.93
C SER A 333 -26.87 50.67 34.56
N ASP A 334 -25.72 51.13 35.06
CA ASP A 334 -24.44 50.50 34.71
C ASP A 334 -24.28 49.14 35.39
N LEU A 335 -24.82 48.97 36.60
CA LEU A 335 -24.89 47.67 37.28
C LEU A 335 -25.73 46.67 36.47
N ASN A 336 -26.87 47.10 35.92
CA ASN A 336 -27.71 46.23 35.08
C ASN A 336 -27.02 45.82 33.77
N LYS A 337 -26.24 46.71 33.14
CA LYS A 337 -25.44 46.36 31.95
C LYS A 337 -24.35 45.33 32.28
N ILE A 338 -23.67 45.48 33.42
CA ILE A 338 -22.66 44.54 33.88
C ILE A 338 -23.30 43.17 34.16
N LEU A 339 -24.46 43.14 34.80
CA LEU A 339 -25.21 41.90 35.05
C LEU A 339 -25.61 41.20 33.75
N GLN A 340 -26.12 41.93 32.76
CA GLN A 340 -26.45 41.38 31.44
C GLN A 340 -25.21 40.82 30.71
N ALA A 341 -24.09 41.54 30.75
CA ALA A 341 -22.84 41.06 30.16
C ALA A 341 -22.31 39.80 30.87
N ALA A 342 -22.40 39.74 32.20
CA ALA A 342 -22.02 38.57 32.98
C ALA A 342 -22.91 37.35 32.66
N GLU A 343 -24.20 37.57 32.45
CA GLU A 343 -25.14 36.50 32.09
C GLU A 343 -24.90 35.99 30.66
N ALA A 344 -24.59 36.88 29.71
CA ALA A 344 -24.19 36.50 28.36
C ALA A 344 -22.91 35.63 28.37
N LEU A 345 -21.86 36.06 29.09
CA LEU A 345 -20.62 35.30 29.23
C LEU A 345 -20.82 33.93 29.88
N LYS A 346 -21.71 33.85 30.89
CA LYS A 346 -22.08 32.57 31.51
C LYS A 346 -22.72 31.61 30.50
N ASN A 347 -23.60 32.11 29.64
CA ASN A 347 -24.25 31.30 28.60
C ASN A 347 -23.26 30.85 27.52
N GLU A 348 -22.33 31.71 27.10
CA GLU A 348 -21.26 31.35 26.18
C GLU A 348 -20.34 30.27 26.77
N LYS A 349 -19.99 30.38 28.06
CA LYS A 349 -19.22 29.33 28.76
C LYS A 349 -19.95 27.99 28.75
N LEU A 350 -21.25 27.97 29.03
CA LEU A 350 -22.05 26.74 29.01
C LEU A 350 -22.11 26.10 27.61
N ASP A 351 -22.24 26.91 26.56
CA ASP A 351 -22.21 26.42 25.17
C ASP A 351 -20.82 25.85 24.80
N ALA A 352 -19.75 26.50 25.24
CA ALA A 352 -18.38 26.00 25.05
C ALA A 352 -18.15 24.67 25.78
N GLU A 353 -18.59 24.54 27.04
CA GLU A 353 -18.51 23.29 27.80
C GLU A 353 -19.32 22.15 27.15
N ALA A 354 -20.51 22.45 26.61
CA ALA A 354 -21.32 21.48 25.86
C ALA A 354 -20.60 20.99 24.59
N LYS A 355 -20.00 21.90 23.82
CA LYS A 355 -19.19 21.57 22.63
C LYS A 355 -17.97 20.73 22.99
N LEU A 356 -17.29 21.05 24.09
CA LEU A 356 -16.11 20.32 24.57
C LEU A 356 -16.48 18.90 24.99
N ASN A 357 -17.59 18.72 25.71
CA ASN A 357 -18.09 17.40 26.07
C ASN A 357 -18.51 16.57 24.85
N ALA A 358 -19.14 17.19 23.84
CA ALA A 358 -19.46 16.52 22.59
C ALA A 358 -18.20 16.04 21.84
N LEU A 359 -17.13 16.85 21.84
CA LEU A 359 -15.83 16.47 21.27
C LEU A 359 -15.18 15.33 22.04
N ARG A 360 -15.18 15.36 23.38
CA ARG A 360 -14.67 14.25 24.22
C ARG A 360 -15.38 12.94 23.92
N ASN A 361 -16.70 12.95 23.81
CA ASN A 361 -17.49 11.75 23.46
C ASN A 361 -17.14 11.23 22.07
N ARG A 362 -16.94 12.13 21.09
CA ARG A 362 -16.52 11.74 19.74
C ARG A 362 -15.13 11.10 19.73
N ILE A 363 -14.19 11.64 20.51
CA ILE A 363 -12.83 11.09 20.65
C ILE A 363 -12.89 9.67 21.26
N GLU A 364 -13.68 9.47 22.32
CA GLU A 364 -13.79 8.14 22.94
C GLU A 364 -14.44 7.12 21.99
N SER A 365 -15.49 7.52 21.25
CA SER A 365 -16.09 6.67 20.22
C SER A 365 -15.10 6.28 19.11
N GLN A 366 -14.24 7.21 18.68
CA GLN A 366 -13.21 6.92 17.68
C GLN A 366 -12.11 5.99 18.23
N LYS A 367 -11.76 6.14 19.51
CA LYS A 367 -10.79 5.27 20.18
C LYS A 367 -11.30 3.82 20.28
N ASP A 368 -12.57 3.62 20.57
CA ASP A 368 -13.21 2.30 20.56
C ASP A 368 -13.22 1.68 19.15
N GLU A 369 -13.50 2.49 18.12
CA GLU A 369 -13.44 2.04 16.72
C GLU A 369 -12.02 1.61 16.32
N ILE A 370 -11.00 2.39 16.69
CA ILE A 370 -9.59 2.05 16.47
C ILE A 370 -9.22 0.74 17.18
N MET A 371 -9.69 0.53 18.41
CA MET A 371 -9.46 -0.71 19.16
C MET A 371 -10.12 -1.92 18.49
N LYS A 372 -11.32 -1.75 17.94
CA LYS A 372 -12.00 -2.80 17.16
C LYS A 372 -11.20 -3.16 15.90
N LEU A 373 -10.76 -2.17 15.13
CA LEU A 373 -9.96 -2.37 13.93
C LEU A 373 -8.63 -3.07 14.22
N ARG A 374 -7.95 -2.73 15.33
CA ARG A 374 -6.71 -3.42 15.76
C ARG A 374 -6.93 -4.91 16.05
N ARG A 375 -8.05 -5.28 16.68
CA ARG A 375 -8.39 -6.70 16.92
C ARG A 375 -8.68 -7.44 15.62
N GLU A 376 -9.38 -6.81 14.69
CA GLU A 376 -9.65 -7.37 13.37
C GLU A 376 -8.34 -7.59 12.58
N GLU A 377 -7.41 -6.64 12.63
CA GLU A 377 -6.10 -6.76 12.00
C GLU A 377 -5.26 -7.90 12.61
N GLU A 378 -5.26 -8.04 13.94
CA GLU A 378 -4.57 -9.15 14.62
C GLU A 378 -5.15 -10.51 14.23
N ASN A 379 -6.48 -10.63 14.13
CA ASN A 379 -7.13 -11.86 13.68
C ASN A 379 -6.78 -12.19 12.24
N LYS A 380 -6.76 -11.21 11.34
CA LYS A 380 -6.31 -11.39 9.94
C LYS A 380 -4.85 -11.83 9.87
N ARG A 381 -3.99 -11.31 10.74
CA ARG A 381 -2.59 -11.74 10.83
C ARG A 381 -2.46 -13.19 11.27
N LYS A 382 -3.22 -13.64 12.27
CA LYS A 382 -3.24 -15.05 12.71
C LYS A 382 -3.72 -15.98 11.60
N GLN A 383 -4.80 -15.62 10.90
CA GLN A 383 -5.29 -16.39 9.75
C GLN A 383 -4.26 -16.49 8.62
N LYS A 384 -3.52 -15.40 8.34
CA LYS A 384 -2.43 -15.39 7.37
C LYS A 384 -1.28 -16.32 7.78
N GLU A 385 -0.91 -16.32 9.06
CA GLU A 385 0.12 -17.21 9.61
C GLU A 385 -0.30 -18.69 9.49
N GLU A 386 -1.56 -19.03 9.79
CA GLU A 386 -2.11 -20.38 9.60
C GLU A 386 -2.13 -20.82 8.13
N LEU A 387 -2.53 -19.93 7.22
CA LEU A 387 -2.52 -20.21 5.78
C LEU A 387 -1.11 -20.48 5.25
N LEU A 388 -0.14 -19.67 5.67
CA LEU A 388 1.26 -19.85 5.30
C LEU A 388 1.80 -21.22 5.75
N GLU A 389 1.44 -21.65 6.95
CA GLU A 389 1.84 -22.96 7.47
C GLU A 389 1.20 -24.11 6.68
N SER A 390 -0.06 -23.96 6.27
CA SER A 390 -0.74 -24.90 5.38
C SER A 390 -0.10 -24.98 3.98
N ILE A 391 0.31 -23.84 3.42
CA ILE A 391 1.02 -23.78 2.13
C ILE A 391 2.37 -24.50 2.21
N LYS A 392 3.17 -24.24 3.25
CA LYS A 392 4.45 -24.95 3.47
C LYS A 392 4.25 -26.46 3.57
N LYS A 393 3.24 -26.91 4.31
CA LYS A 393 2.90 -28.32 4.41
C LYS A 393 2.56 -28.92 3.04
N LYS A 394 1.74 -28.23 2.23
CA LYS A 394 1.39 -28.67 0.87
C LYS A 394 2.56 -28.68 -0.10
N GLN A 395 3.50 -27.74 0.03
CA GLN A 395 4.74 -27.74 -0.75
C GLN A 395 5.60 -28.96 -0.41
N LYS A 396 5.76 -29.27 0.88
CA LYS A 396 6.48 -30.48 1.31
C LYS A 396 5.83 -31.76 0.76
N GLU A 397 4.50 -31.88 0.84
CA GLU A 397 3.76 -33.02 0.26
C GLU A 397 3.98 -33.12 -1.27
N LYS A 398 4.00 -31.99 -1.98
CA LYS A 398 4.27 -31.94 -3.42
C LYS A 398 5.69 -32.40 -3.76
N ASP A 399 6.68 -31.96 -2.99
CA ASP A 399 8.09 -32.32 -3.20
C ASP A 399 8.33 -33.81 -2.94
N GLU A 400 7.69 -34.37 -1.90
CA GLU A 400 7.66 -35.80 -1.63
C GLU A 400 7.01 -36.59 -2.78
N ALA A 401 5.87 -36.13 -3.30
CA ALA A 401 5.20 -36.76 -4.44
C ALA A 401 6.07 -36.71 -5.72
N LEU A 402 6.77 -35.59 -5.96
CA LEU A 402 7.68 -35.45 -7.10
C LEU A 402 8.88 -36.39 -6.99
N LYS A 403 9.39 -36.60 -5.77
CA LYS A 403 10.46 -37.58 -5.51
C LYS A 403 9.99 -39.00 -5.83
N ILE A 404 8.81 -39.40 -5.34
CA ILE A 404 8.20 -40.70 -5.64
C ILE A 404 8.00 -40.88 -7.16
N GLN A 405 7.52 -39.84 -7.85
CA GLN A 405 7.33 -39.89 -9.31
C GLN A 405 8.65 -40.14 -10.06
N LYS A 406 9.74 -39.49 -9.66
CA LYS A 406 11.07 -39.71 -10.26
C LYS A 406 11.58 -41.13 -10.01
N GLU A 407 11.36 -41.67 -8.81
CA GLU A 407 11.71 -43.05 -8.46
C GLU A 407 10.93 -44.06 -9.33
N LEU A 408 9.62 -43.86 -9.52
CA LEU A 408 8.80 -44.69 -10.41
C LEU A 408 9.24 -44.62 -11.87
N GLN A 409 9.58 -43.42 -12.38
CA GLN A 409 10.11 -43.25 -13.73
C GLN A 409 11.45 -43.98 -13.91
N ASN A 410 12.31 -43.95 -12.90
CA ASN A 410 13.57 -44.68 -12.92
C ASN A 410 13.34 -46.20 -12.92
N GLN A 411 12.43 -46.71 -12.08
CA GLN A 411 12.06 -48.12 -12.06
C GLN A 411 11.49 -48.59 -13.40
N ALA A 412 10.61 -47.79 -14.03
CA ALA A 412 10.07 -48.09 -15.36
C ALA A 412 11.15 -48.13 -16.45
N SER A 413 12.14 -47.22 -16.38
CA SER A 413 13.30 -47.21 -17.28
C SER A 413 14.15 -48.47 -17.12
N ILE A 414 14.39 -48.91 -15.88
CA ILE A 414 15.12 -50.15 -15.58
C ILE A 414 14.35 -51.37 -16.12
N GLN A 415 13.05 -51.48 -15.85
CA GLN A 415 12.22 -52.59 -16.36
C GLN A 415 12.24 -52.65 -17.89
N LYS A 416 12.14 -51.50 -18.57
CA LYS A 416 12.22 -51.43 -20.04
C LYS A 416 13.55 -51.95 -20.58
N LYS A 417 14.67 -51.64 -19.90
CA LYS A 417 16.00 -52.17 -20.27
C LYS A 417 16.11 -53.68 -20.04
N VAL A 418 15.56 -54.19 -18.94
CA VAL A 418 15.54 -55.64 -18.65
C VAL A 418 14.75 -56.39 -19.72
N LEU A 419 13.53 -55.96 -20.04
CA LEU A 419 12.70 -56.57 -21.09
C LEU A 419 13.37 -56.51 -22.46
N ALA A 420 14.03 -55.39 -22.80
CA ALA A 420 14.79 -55.28 -24.05
C ALA A 420 15.95 -56.28 -24.11
N ALA A 421 16.68 -56.47 -23.00
CA ALA A 421 17.76 -57.46 -22.93
C ALA A 421 17.23 -58.91 -23.02
N GLU A 422 16.10 -59.21 -22.39
CA GLU A 422 15.44 -60.53 -22.51
C GLU A 422 14.97 -60.81 -23.94
N PHE A 423 14.41 -59.80 -24.62
CA PHE A 423 14.00 -59.92 -26.01
C PHE A 423 15.19 -60.20 -26.95
N VAL A 424 16.31 -59.51 -26.76
CA VAL A 424 17.55 -59.75 -27.52
C VAL A 424 18.03 -61.20 -27.32
N LYS A 425 18.10 -61.67 -26.06
CA LYS A 425 18.48 -63.06 -25.76
C LYS A 425 17.55 -64.09 -26.41
N MET A 426 16.24 -63.81 -26.41
CA MET A 426 15.25 -64.70 -27.03
C MET A 426 15.40 -64.72 -28.56
N SER A 427 15.67 -63.57 -29.19
CA SER A 427 15.96 -63.47 -30.62
C SER A 427 17.23 -64.23 -31.01
N GLU A 428 18.31 -64.08 -30.24
CA GLU A 428 19.57 -64.82 -30.45
C GLU A 428 19.34 -66.33 -30.36
N LYS A 429 18.55 -66.78 -29.38
CA LYS A 429 18.19 -68.19 -29.23
C LYS A 429 17.40 -68.73 -30.44
N VAL A 430 16.40 -67.99 -30.90
CA VAL A 430 15.61 -68.36 -32.11
C VAL A 430 16.51 -68.45 -33.34
N GLN A 431 17.48 -67.55 -33.48
CA GLN A 431 18.43 -67.56 -34.59
C GLN A 431 19.37 -68.77 -34.54
N GLN A 432 19.86 -69.14 -33.35
CA GLN A 432 20.65 -70.36 -33.15
C GLN A 432 19.85 -71.65 -33.45
N GLU A 433 18.57 -71.69 -33.04
CA GLU A 433 17.66 -72.81 -33.35
C GLU A 433 17.37 -72.91 -34.87
N ALA A 434 17.26 -71.78 -35.57
CA ALA A 434 17.09 -71.76 -37.03
C ALA A 434 18.34 -72.26 -37.77
N GLU A 435 19.54 -71.86 -37.34
CA GLU A 435 20.81 -72.33 -37.91
C GLU A 435 20.98 -73.84 -37.73
N THR A 436 20.69 -74.37 -36.54
CA THR A 436 20.80 -75.81 -36.25
C THR A 436 19.69 -76.67 -36.86
N GLY A 437 18.48 -76.13 -37.05
CA GLY A 437 17.38 -76.83 -37.74
C GLY A 437 17.53 -76.92 -39.26
N SER A 438 18.31 -76.03 -39.87
CA SER A 438 18.55 -76.01 -41.32
C SER A 438 19.43 -77.16 -41.78
N ASP A 439 20.39 -77.59 -40.96
CA ASP A 439 21.29 -78.71 -41.28
C ASP A 439 20.56 -80.08 -41.29
N LEU A 440 19.53 -80.25 -40.46
CA LEU A 440 18.71 -81.48 -40.45
C LEU A 440 17.80 -81.63 -41.68
N VAL A 441 17.36 -80.52 -42.28
CA VAL A 441 16.49 -80.57 -43.49
C VAL A 441 17.31 -80.81 -44.76
N ILE A 442 18.58 -80.39 -44.79
CA ILE A 442 19.46 -80.65 -45.94
C ILE A 442 19.94 -82.11 -45.97
N GLU A 443 20.04 -82.80 -44.82
CA GLU A 443 20.41 -84.22 -44.78
C GLU A 443 19.25 -85.15 -45.18
N GLU A 444 17.99 -84.74 -45.02
CA GLU A 444 16.82 -85.56 -45.41
C GLU A 444 16.43 -85.42 -46.90
N MET A 445 16.84 -84.35 -47.59
CA MET A 445 16.56 -84.17 -49.04
C MET A 445 17.58 -84.86 -49.97
N THR A 446 18.61 -85.54 -49.45
CA THR A 446 19.55 -86.34 -50.27
C THR A 446 19.20 -87.83 -50.37
N LYS A 447 18.08 -88.27 -49.78
CA LYS A 447 17.52 -89.61 -49.96
C LYS A 447 16.26 -89.58 -50.83
N ILE A 448 16.38 -89.11 -52.07
CA ILE A 448 15.41 -89.45 -53.12
C ILE A 448 16.02 -90.58 -53.95
N PRO A 449 15.50 -91.82 -53.86
CA PRO A 449 15.98 -92.91 -54.68
C PRO A 449 15.60 -92.65 -56.14
N SER A 450 16.59 -92.71 -57.03
CA SER A 450 16.38 -92.80 -58.47
C SER A 450 15.57 -94.07 -58.77
N VAL A 451 14.36 -93.90 -59.26
CA VAL A 451 13.58 -94.99 -59.86
C VAL A 451 13.71 -94.86 -61.37
N GLU A 452 14.12 -95.97 -61.97
CA GLU A 452 14.31 -96.25 -63.41
C GLU A 452 13.05 -96.08 -64.26
#